data_AF-A0A7S1PE36-F1
#
_entry.id   AF-A0A7S1PE36-F1
#
_cell.length_a   1.000
_cell.length_b   1.000
_cell.length_c   1.000
_cell.angle_alpha   90.00
_cell.angle_beta   90.00
_cell.angle_gamma   90.00
#
_symmetry.space_group_name_H-M   'P 1'
#
loop_
_entity.id
_entity.type
_entity.pdbx_description
1 polymer ?
#
loop_
_entity_poly.entity_id
_entity_poly.type
_entity_poly.pdbx_seq_one_letter_code
_entity_poly.pdbx_strand_id
1 'polypeptide(L)'
;IAPRGSRVRAPTAPPSNQHQLQVDLQMYGLQTADIYTPLMLPHEMQAVIEMTGKENAKTELLFKSSRDGKTYPTMLSSVKGKSGLLVAMQDGHTHRFGAFIDGELTPPDDPTQSTGPCDVSVFFYALSGPYNAPTKIDLPKEYQLVDVAGTQGALKDDNHVPRANVWIAGGCLWLGIARPGPAADLSSCCQWIDKEHLPAGYRGRINWQGSGTLAQSWDFECTEMEVWQLGQDR
;
A
#
# COMPACT_ATOMS: atom_id res chain seq x y z
N ILE A 1 6.93 -28.68 15.71
CA ILE A 1 6.17 -27.47 16.09
C ILE A 1 6.84 -26.30 15.40
N ALA A 2 6.12 -25.53 14.60
CA ALA A 2 6.74 -24.38 13.91
C ALA A 2 7.25 -23.34 14.93
N PRO A 3 8.41 -22.70 14.70
CA PRO A 3 8.94 -21.65 15.58
C PRO A 3 7.90 -20.56 15.88
N ARG A 4 7.96 -19.97 17.07
CA ARG A 4 7.10 -18.83 17.44
C ARG A 4 7.35 -17.67 16.47
N GLY A 5 6.31 -17.16 15.82
CA GLY A 5 6.41 -16.15 14.75
C GLY A 5 6.50 -16.70 13.32
N SER A 6 6.40 -18.03 13.15
CA SER A 6 6.28 -18.62 11.81
C SER A 6 4.95 -18.25 11.16
N ARG A 7 4.99 -17.72 9.94
CA ARG A 7 3.78 -17.51 9.14
C ARG A 7 3.17 -18.86 8.76
N VAL A 8 1.97 -19.13 9.27
CA VAL A 8 1.13 -20.20 8.74
C VAL A 8 0.57 -19.68 7.41
N ARG A 9 0.91 -20.35 6.31
CA ARG A 9 0.36 -19.96 5.00
C ARG A 9 -1.16 -20.12 5.05
N ALA A 10 -1.87 -19.19 4.41
CA ALA A 10 -3.29 -19.33 4.20
C ALA A 10 -3.58 -20.71 3.54
N PRO A 11 -4.64 -21.42 3.95
CA PRO A 11 -4.91 -22.75 3.44
C PRO A 11 -5.19 -22.66 1.94
N THR A 12 -4.29 -23.18 1.12
CA THR A 12 -4.48 -23.20 -0.34
C THR A 12 -5.06 -24.54 -0.76
N ALA A 13 -5.93 -24.51 -1.76
CA ALA A 13 -6.47 -25.70 -2.39
C ALA A 13 -6.23 -25.64 -3.90
N PRO A 14 -5.89 -26.78 -4.55
CA PRO A 14 -5.88 -26.85 -6.00
C PRO A 14 -7.26 -26.50 -6.57
N PRO A 15 -7.37 -26.11 -7.85
CA PRO A 15 -8.64 -25.67 -8.45
C PRO A 15 -9.80 -26.65 -8.25
N SER A 16 -9.51 -27.96 -8.27
CA SER A 16 -10.48 -29.03 -8.02
C SER A 16 -11.11 -29.00 -6.62
N ASN A 17 -10.43 -28.41 -5.64
CA ASN A 17 -10.79 -28.44 -4.23
C ASN A 17 -11.09 -27.04 -3.67
N GLN A 18 -11.10 -25.99 -4.51
CA GLN A 18 -11.45 -24.61 -4.13
C GLN A 18 -12.85 -24.55 -3.50
N HIS A 19 -13.81 -25.29 -4.04
CA HIS A 19 -15.16 -25.38 -3.49
C HIS A 19 -15.18 -25.98 -2.07
N GLN A 20 -14.41 -27.04 -1.83
CA GLN A 20 -14.34 -27.66 -0.50
C GLN A 20 -13.68 -26.72 0.52
N LEU A 21 -12.60 -26.05 0.13
CA LEU A 21 -11.95 -25.04 0.96
C LEU A 21 -12.91 -23.89 1.32
N GLN A 22 -13.76 -23.47 0.37
CA GLN A 22 -14.78 -22.45 0.61
C GLN A 22 -15.86 -22.91 1.60
N VAL A 23 -16.34 -24.14 1.47
CA VAL A 23 -17.28 -24.75 2.42
C VAL A 23 -16.66 -24.85 3.82
N ASP A 24 -15.41 -25.31 3.90
CA ASP A 24 -14.71 -25.48 5.17
C ASP A 24 -14.50 -24.13 5.87
N LEU A 25 -14.10 -23.09 5.13
CA LEU A 25 -13.94 -21.74 5.68
C LEU A 25 -15.28 -21.15 6.15
N GLN A 26 -16.36 -21.34 5.38
CA GLN A 26 -17.71 -20.90 5.79
C GLN A 26 -18.20 -21.58 7.08
N MET A 27 -17.89 -22.86 7.30
CA MET A 27 -18.22 -23.56 8.55
C MET A 27 -17.58 -22.90 9.78
N TYR A 28 -16.45 -22.21 9.60
CA TYR A 28 -15.76 -21.46 10.66
C TYR A 28 -16.07 -19.95 10.63
N GLY A 29 -17.07 -19.52 9.85
CA GLY A 29 -17.45 -18.11 9.72
C GLY A 29 -16.44 -17.26 8.92
N LEU A 30 -15.52 -17.90 8.20
CA LEU A 30 -14.53 -17.24 7.34
C LEU A 30 -15.08 -17.17 5.91
N GLN A 31 -15.16 -15.97 5.34
CA GLN A 31 -15.54 -15.81 3.93
C GLN A 31 -14.28 -15.90 3.04
N THR A 32 -14.23 -16.88 2.14
CA THR A 32 -13.13 -17.04 1.17
C THR A 32 -12.94 -15.84 0.26
N ALA A 33 -14.03 -15.15 -0.06
CA ALA A 33 -14.01 -13.99 -0.93
C ALA A 33 -13.08 -12.90 -0.38
N ASP A 34 -13.04 -12.70 0.94
CA ASP A 34 -12.28 -11.61 1.54
C ASP A 34 -10.77 -11.90 1.57
N ILE A 35 -10.38 -13.18 1.71
CA ILE A 35 -8.97 -13.57 1.85
C ILE A 35 -8.28 -13.70 0.48
N TYR A 36 -9.01 -14.13 -0.56
CA TYR A 36 -8.42 -14.49 -1.85
C TYR A 36 -8.73 -13.53 -2.99
N THR A 37 -9.73 -12.65 -2.87
CA THR A 37 -10.05 -11.70 -3.94
C THR A 37 -9.04 -10.55 -3.91
N PRO A 38 -8.25 -10.34 -4.98
CA PRO A 38 -7.38 -9.18 -5.09
C PRO A 38 -8.17 -7.88 -5.08
N LEU A 39 -7.59 -6.84 -4.47
CA LEU A 39 -8.14 -5.48 -4.49
C LEU A 39 -8.20 -4.94 -5.93
N MET A 40 -7.20 -5.28 -6.74
CA MET A 40 -7.09 -4.88 -8.15
C MET A 40 -7.69 -5.95 -9.06
N LEU A 41 -8.58 -5.54 -9.96
CA LEU A 41 -9.09 -6.41 -11.02
C LEU A 41 -7.96 -6.75 -12.02
N PRO A 42 -8.03 -7.88 -12.75
CA PRO A 42 -6.96 -8.27 -13.66
C PRO A 42 -6.59 -7.21 -14.72
N HIS A 43 -7.59 -6.50 -15.28
CA HIS A 43 -7.34 -5.43 -16.24
C HIS A 43 -6.76 -4.17 -15.61
N GLU A 44 -7.05 -3.91 -14.33
CA GLU A 44 -6.47 -2.80 -13.58
C GLU A 44 -5.01 -3.08 -13.24
N MET A 45 -4.70 -4.31 -12.80
CA MET A 45 -3.33 -4.77 -12.60
C MET A 45 -2.50 -4.60 -13.88
N GLN A 46 -3.03 -5.04 -15.02
CA GLN A 46 -2.37 -4.90 -16.31
C GLN A 46 -2.11 -3.42 -16.65
N ALA A 47 -3.11 -2.55 -16.47
CA ALA A 47 -2.95 -1.11 -16.70
C ALA A 47 -1.87 -0.50 -15.81
N VAL A 48 -1.80 -0.89 -14.53
CA VAL A 48 -0.77 -0.41 -13.60
C VAL A 48 0.62 -0.94 -13.98
N ILE A 49 0.76 -2.19 -14.42
CA ILE A 49 2.02 -2.72 -14.94
C ILE A 49 2.50 -1.90 -16.15
N GLU A 50 1.61 -1.58 -17.08
CA GLU A 50 1.93 -0.72 -18.24
C GLU A 50 2.41 0.67 -17.81
N MET A 51 1.81 1.26 -16.76
CA MET A 51 2.24 2.55 -16.20
C MET A 51 3.68 2.55 -15.67
N THR A 52 4.19 1.38 -15.24
CA THR A 52 5.59 1.23 -14.79
C THR A 52 6.61 1.13 -15.92
N GLY A 53 6.16 0.87 -17.15
CA GLY A 53 7.05 0.55 -18.27
C GLY A 53 7.74 -0.82 -18.16
N LYS A 54 7.40 -1.65 -17.16
CA LYS A 54 7.94 -3.00 -16.96
C LYS A 54 7.05 -4.05 -17.62
N GLU A 55 7.09 -4.10 -18.94
CA GLU A 55 6.34 -5.10 -19.71
C GLU A 55 6.65 -6.53 -19.24
N ASN A 56 5.63 -7.39 -19.21
CA ASN A 56 5.72 -8.79 -18.79
C ASN A 56 6.24 -9.03 -17.36
N ALA A 57 6.13 -8.04 -16.46
CA ALA A 57 6.51 -8.20 -15.07
C ALA A 57 5.68 -9.32 -14.40
N LYS A 58 6.36 -10.20 -13.68
CA LYS A 58 5.70 -11.21 -12.85
C LYS A 58 5.22 -10.56 -11.56
N THR A 59 3.94 -10.70 -11.26
CA THR A 59 3.31 -10.20 -10.04
C THR A 59 3.33 -11.27 -8.93
N GLU A 60 3.78 -10.90 -7.73
CA GLU A 60 3.67 -11.73 -6.52
C GLU A 60 2.98 -10.95 -5.40
N LEU A 61 1.87 -11.46 -4.84
CA LEU A 61 1.20 -10.84 -3.70
C LEU A 61 1.97 -11.13 -2.41
N LEU A 62 2.69 -10.14 -1.89
CA LEU A 62 3.51 -10.27 -0.69
C LEU A 62 2.70 -10.09 0.59
N PHE A 63 1.80 -9.12 0.61
CA PHE A 63 1.01 -8.75 1.78
C PHE A 63 -0.43 -8.46 1.40
N LYS A 64 -1.39 -8.94 2.20
CA LYS A 64 -2.80 -8.53 2.13
C LYS A 64 -3.32 -8.37 3.54
N SER A 65 -3.92 -7.23 3.85
CA SER A 65 -4.24 -6.86 5.23
C SER A 65 -5.32 -7.74 5.87
N SER A 66 -6.29 -8.22 5.08
CA SER A 66 -7.29 -9.21 5.51
C SER A 66 -6.71 -10.61 5.73
N ARG A 67 -5.61 -10.96 5.06
CA ARG A 67 -4.92 -12.26 5.19
C ARG A 67 -3.87 -12.26 6.30
N ASP A 68 -3.07 -11.22 6.35
CA ASP A 68 -1.85 -11.13 7.17
C ASP A 68 -2.04 -10.23 8.41
N GLY A 69 -3.19 -9.54 8.51
CA GLY A 69 -3.46 -8.53 9.53
C GLY A 69 -2.97 -7.14 9.14
N LYS A 70 -3.35 -6.12 9.91
CA LYS A 70 -3.06 -4.70 9.61
C LYS A 70 -1.80 -4.14 10.29
N THR A 71 -1.01 -4.96 11.00
CA THR A 71 0.10 -4.44 11.80
C THR A 71 1.30 -4.04 10.95
N TYR A 72 1.93 -2.92 11.29
CA TYR A 72 3.10 -2.41 10.58
C TYR A 72 4.27 -3.42 10.48
N PRO A 73 4.69 -4.08 11.58
CA PRO A 73 5.78 -5.06 11.51
C PRO A 73 5.49 -6.26 10.59
N THR A 74 4.22 -6.66 10.47
CA THR A 74 3.83 -7.75 9.57
C THR A 74 3.92 -7.32 8.12
N MET A 75 3.43 -6.13 7.77
CA MET A 75 3.60 -5.59 6.41
C MET A 75 5.10 -5.49 6.05
N LEU A 76 5.89 -4.84 6.91
CA LEU A 76 7.32 -4.62 6.69
C LEU A 76 8.10 -5.93 6.53
N SER A 77 7.80 -6.95 7.34
CA SER A 77 8.43 -8.27 7.18
C SER A 77 8.03 -9.01 5.91
N SER A 78 6.86 -8.71 5.31
CA SER A 78 6.41 -9.32 4.05
C SER A 78 7.21 -8.81 2.85
N VAL A 79 7.63 -7.55 2.90
CA VAL A 79 8.26 -6.84 1.77
C VAL A 79 9.78 -6.76 1.89
N LYS A 80 10.35 -7.32 2.97
CA LYS A 80 11.79 -7.27 3.24
C LYS A 80 12.60 -7.86 2.08
N GLY A 81 13.55 -7.07 1.55
CA GLY A 81 14.44 -7.49 0.45
C GLY A 81 13.73 -7.65 -0.89
N LYS A 82 12.56 -7.01 -1.05
CA LYS A 82 11.79 -7.02 -2.29
C LYS A 82 11.73 -5.60 -2.85
N SER A 83 12.00 -5.47 -4.15
CA SER A 83 11.93 -4.21 -4.89
C SER A 83 10.82 -4.23 -5.94
N GLY A 84 10.47 -3.05 -6.47
CA GLY A 84 9.40 -2.90 -7.46
C GLY A 84 8.04 -3.17 -6.82
N LEU A 85 7.70 -2.40 -5.80
CA LEU A 85 6.54 -2.63 -4.95
C LEU A 85 5.34 -1.84 -5.45
N LEU A 86 4.20 -2.51 -5.61
CA LEU A 86 2.89 -1.89 -5.81
C LEU A 86 2.12 -1.96 -4.51
N VAL A 87 1.91 -0.81 -3.88
CA VAL A 87 1.06 -0.66 -2.69
C VAL A 87 -0.32 -0.26 -3.17
N ALA A 88 -1.30 -1.15 -3.07
CA ALA A 88 -2.69 -0.87 -3.40
C ALA A 88 -3.51 -0.76 -2.11
N MET A 89 -4.38 0.24 -2.04
CA MET A 89 -5.18 0.57 -0.87
C MET A 89 -6.62 0.82 -1.27
N GLN A 90 -7.51 0.53 -0.33
CA GLN A 90 -8.94 0.76 -0.46
C GLN A 90 -9.40 1.63 0.70
N ASP A 91 -10.15 2.68 0.36
CA ASP A 91 -10.88 3.53 1.29
C ASP A 91 -12.39 3.33 1.04
N GLY A 92 -13.06 2.73 2.02
CA GLY A 92 -14.47 2.35 1.93
C GLY A 92 -14.74 1.40 0.76
N HIS A 93 -15.76 1.71 -0.04
CA HIS A 93 -16.18 0.89 -1.19
C HIS A 93 -15.99 1.57 -2.54
N THR A 94 -15.48 2.81 -2.56
CA THR A 94 -15.52 3.68 -3.74
C THR A 94 -14.13 4.06 -4.23
N HIS A 95 -13.16 4.18 -3.32
CA HIS A 95 -11.82 4.67 -3.65
C HIS A 95 -10.82 3.53 -3.56
N ARG A 96 -10.17 3.24 -4.69
CA ARG A 96 -9.06 2.27 -4.79
C ARG A 96 -7.94 2.96 -5.52
N PHE A 97 -6.77 2.99 -4.91
CA PHE A 97 -5.61 3.74 -5.40
C PHE A 97 -4.35 3.17 -4.78
N GLY A 98 -3.19 3.72 -5.13
CA GLY A 98 -1.95 3.20 -4.62
C GLY A 98 -0.72 3.97 -5.07
N ALA A 99 0.43 3.38 -4.77
CA ALA A 99 1.74 3.87 -5.15
C ALA A 99 2.55 2.73 -5.76
N PHE A 100 3.28 3.02 -6.83
CA PHE A 100 4.39 2.18 -7.26
C PHE A 100 5.69 2.75 -6.71
N ILE A 101 6.55 1.89 -6.19
CA ILE A 101 7.86 2.22 -5.64
C ILE A 101 8.89 1.36 -6.37
N ASP A 102 9.72 1.98 -7.20
CA ASP A 102 10.79 1.29 -7.93
C ASP A 102 12.05 1.06 -7.07
N GLY A 103 11.84 0.48 -5.90
CA GLY A 103 12.86 0.23 -4.90
C GLY A 103 12.30 -0.60 -3.75
N GLU A 104 13.09 -0.73 -2.69
CA GLU A 104 12.74 -1.50 -1.49
C GLU A 104 12.18 -0.60 -0.38
N LEU A 105 11.40 -1.20 0.53
CA LEU A 105 11.08 -0.60 1.82
C LEU A 105 12.05 -1.12 2.88
N THR A 106 13.22 -0.50 2.95
CA THR A 106 14.29 -0.93 3.85
C THR A 106 14.16 -0.24 5.21
N PRO A 107 13.83 -0.96 6.30
CA PRO A 107 13.84 -0.39 7.64
C PRO A 107 15.28 -0.17 8.13
N PRO A 108 15.49 0.72 9.11
CA PRO A 108 16.79 0.93 9.73
C PRO A 108 17.23 -0.27 10.57
N ASP A 109 18.55 -0.38 10.81
CA ASP A 109 19.11 -1.41 11.70
C ASP A 109 18.65 -1.25 13.15
N ASP A 110 18.56 0.00 13.64
CA ASP A 110 17.97 0.31 14.94
C ASP A 110 16.43 0.41 14.81
N PRO A 111 15.67 -0.48 15.48
CA PRO A 111 14.21 -0.51 15.37
C PRO A 111 13.52 0.75 15.91
N THR A 112 14.22 1.64 16.61
CA THR A 112 13.68 2.89 17.17
C THR A 112 13.88 4.10 16.26
N GLN A 113 14.72 3.99 15.24
CA GLN A 113 15.06 5.06 14.31
C GLN A 113 14.18 5.03 13.05
N SER A 114 14.46 5.92 12.09
CA SER A 114 14.04 5.78 10.70
C SER A 114 15.27 5.63 9.80
N THR A 115 15.06 5.11 8.59
CA THR A 115 16.11 5.03 7.57
C THR A 115 16.54 6.43 7.10
N GLY A 116 15.61 7.38 7.12
CA GLY A 116 15.74 8.67 6.49
C GLY A 116 15.26 8.63 5.03
N PRO A 117 14.93 9.80 4.45
CA PRO A 117 14.44 9.86 3.07
C PRO A 117 15.44 9.25 2.08
N CYS A 118 15.00 8.24 1.34
CA CYS A 118 15.76 7.56 0.30
C CYS A 118 15.22 7.93 -1.08
N ASP A 119 16.10 8.31 -2.00
CA ASP A 119 15.75 8.57 -3.41
C ASP A 119 15.28 7.29 -4.08
N VAL A 120 14.03 7.28 -4.54
CA VAL A 120 13.41 6.14 -5.22
C VAL A 120 12.35 6.63 -6.18
N SER A 121 12.25 6.00 -7.36
CA SER A 121 11.19 6.38 -8.30
C SER A 121 9.83 5.97 -7.77
N VAL A 122 8.91 6.92 -7.68
CA VAL A 122 7.54 6.75 -7.18
C VAL A 122 6.56 7.46 -8.09
N PHE A 123 5.43 6.80 -8.35
CA PHE A 123 4.24 7.45 -8.88
C PHE A 123 3.01 6.93 -8.14
N PHE A 124 1.94 7.73 -8.13
CA PHE A 124 0.65 7.25 -7.66
C PHE A 124 -0.22 6.77 -8.81
N TYR A 125 -1.17 5.91 -8.49
CA TYR A 125 -2.20 5.51 -9.42
C TYR A 125 -3.56 5.50 -8.74
N ALA A 126 -4.60 5.83 -9.49
CA ALA A 126 -5.99 5.68 -9.07
C ALA A 126 -6.66 4.62 -9.93
N LEU A 127 -7.44 3.74 -9.32
CA LEU A 127 -8.24 2.71 -9.99
C LEU A 127 -9.72 3.09 -10.01
N SER A 128 -10.20 3.69 -8.92
CA SER A 128 -11.56 4.24 -8.80
C SER A 128 -11.59 5.39 -7.80
N GLY A 129 -12.69 6.15 -7.79
CA GLY A 129 -12.89 7.29 -6.90
C GLY A 129 -12.85 8.60 -7.70
N PRO A 130 -11.77 9.40 -7.61
CA PRO A 130 -11.70 10.68 -8.31
C PRO A 130 -11.48 10.56 -9.83
N TYR A 131 -11.22 9.36 -10.34
CA TYR A 131 -11.07 9.05 -11.77
C TYR A 131 -11.97 7.87 -12.16
N ASN A 132 -12.41 7.87 -13.42
CA ASN A 132 -13.30 6.84 -13.97
C ASN A 132 -12.56 5.63 -14.58
N ALA A 133 -11.23 5.70 -14.65
CA ALA A 133 -10.38 4.66 -15.23
C ALA A 133 -9.02 4.66 -14.51
N PRO A 134 -8.26 3.55 -14.57
CA PRO A 134 -6.89 3.50 -14.12
C PRO A 134 -6.09 4.70 -14.64
N THR A 135 -5.60 5.53 -13.72
CA THR A 135 -4.94 6.79 -14.03
C THR A 135 -3.60 6.85 -13.31
N LYS A 136 -2.52 7.10 -14.05
CA LYS A 136 -1.19 7.36 -13.50
C LYS A 136 -1.09 8.83 -13.08
N ILE A 137 -0.48 9.07 -11.93
CA ILE A 137 -0.15 10.40 -11.41
C ILE A 137 1.36 10.43 -11.21
N ASP A 138 2.05 11.05 -12.17
CA ASP A 138 3.49 11.30 -12.07
C ASP A 138 3.73 12.41 -11.03
N LEU A 139 4.81 12.26 -10.28
CA LEU A 139 5.20 13.18 -9.22
C LEU A 139 6.53 13.86 -9.57
N PRO A 140 6.75 15.11 -9.14
CA PRO A 140 7.99 15.82 -9.41
C PRO A 140 9.16 15.18 -8.64
N LYS A 141 10.38 15.61 -8.96
CA LYS A 141 11.63 14.95 -8.50
C LYS A 141 11.78 15.01 -6.98
N GLU A 142 11.37 16.12 -6.37
CA GLU A 142 11.36 16.34 -4.92
C GLU A 142 10.46 15.37 -4.16
N TYR A 143 9.49 14.74 -4.83
CA TYR A 143 8.62 13.72 -4.26
C TYR A 143 9.07 12.31 -4.60
N GLN A 144 10.23 12.10 -5.21
CA GLN A 144 10.79 10.77 -5.49
C GLN A 144 11.54 10.23 -4.26
N LEU A 145 10.86 10.24 -3.10
CA LEU A 145 11.42 9.92 -1.79
C LEU A 145 10.51 8.97 -1.01
N VAL A 146 11.12 8.04 -0.28
CA VAL A 146 10.45 7.17 0.69
C VAL A 146 11.24 7.18 2.00
N ASP A 147 10.55 7.20 3.14
CA ASP A 147 11.15 6.98 4.46
C ASP A 147 10.37 5.89 5.21
N VAL A 148 11.07 5.11 6.01
CA VAL A 148 10.58 3.91 6.69
C VAL A 148 11.07 3.95 8.13
N ALA A 149 10.15 3.92 9.09
CA ALA A 149 10.49 3.80 10.49
C ALA A 149 10.91 2.36 10.84
N GLY A 150 11.76 2.19 11.84
CA GLY A 150 11.93 0.90 12.49
C GLY A 150 10.62 0.44 13.14
N THR A 151 10.52 -0.84 13.49
CA THR A 151 9.29 -1.45 14.02
C THR A 151 8.85 -0.91 15.39
N GLN A 152 9.72 -0.18 16.08
CA GLN A 152 9.47 0.49 17.36
C GLN A 152 9.66 2.03 17.25
N GLY A 153 9.88 2.52 16.03
CA GLY A 153 10.13 3.93 15.73
C GLY A 153 8.92 4.60 15.12
N ALA A 154 9.12 5.87 14.75
CA ALA A 154 8.12 6.70 14.11
C ALA A 154 8.80 7.72 13.20
N LEU A 155 8.16 7.99 12.07
CA LEU A 155 8.47 9.16 11.27
C LEU A 155 7.88 10.40 11.92
N LYS A 156 8.65 11.48 11.86
CA LYS A 156 8.32 12.75 12.51
C LYS A 156 7.93 13.78 11.46
N ASP A 157 7.03 14.69 11.83
CA ASP A 157 6.77 15.89 11.04
C ASP A 157 7.88 16.95 11.22
N ASP A 158 7.74 18.08 10.52
CA ASP A 158 8.69 19.20 10.57
C ASP A 158 8.88 19.79 11.98
N ASN A 159 7.95 19.55 12.91
CA ASN A 159 8.05 19.96 14.31
C ASN A 159 8.68 18.86 15.20
N HIS A 160 9.28 17.84 14.58
CA HIS A 160 9.85 16.66 15.24
C HIS A 160 8.82 15.83 16.04
N VAL A 161 7.53 15.96 15.74
CA VAL A 161 6.47 15.20 16.42
C VAL A 161 6.27 13.86 15.72
N PRO A 162 6.30 12.72 16.43
CA PRO A 162 5.97 11.40 15.88
C PRO A 162 4.56 11.35 15.27
N ARG A 163 4.45 10.77 14.07
CA ARG A 163 3.20 10.73 13.30
C ARG A 163 2.88 9.39 12.67
N ALA A 164 3.81 8.75 11.96
CA ALA A 164 3.49 7.61 11.09
C ALA A 164 4.60 6.56 11.04
N ASN A 165 4.33 5.42 10.40
CA ASN A 165 5.32 4.36 10.20
C ASN A 165 6.07 4.47 8.87
N VAL A 166 5.39 4.87 7.79
CA VAL A 166 5.97 4.93 6.44
C VAL A 166 5.54 6.23 5.74
N TRP A 167 6.47 6.79 5.00
CA TRP A 167 6.32 7.97 4.17
C TRP A 167 6.61 7.61 2.72
N ILE A 168 5.67 7.88 1.83
CA ILE A 168 5.83 7.62 0.40
C ILE A 168 5.63 8.93 -0.35
N ALA A 169 6.44 9.11 -1.40
CA ALA A 169 6.37 10.19 -2.34
C ALA A 169 6.63 11.58 -1.71
N GLY A 170 7.73 11.72 -0.96
CA GLY A 170 8.07 12.97 -0.26
C GLY A 170 6.94 13.46 0.65
N GLY A 171 6.07 12.55 1.08
CA GLY A 171 4.98 12.84 1.99
C GLY A 171 3.63 13.13 1.52
N CYS A 172 3.42 12.86 0.26
CA CYS A 172 2.09 12.83 -0.27
C CYS A 172 1.29 11.62 0.25
N LEU A 173 1.92 10.56 0.78
CA LEU A 173 1.25 9.40 1.38
C LEU A 173 1.92 8.94 2.69
N TRP A 174 1.13 8.79 3.75
CA TRP A 174 1.55 8.36 5.09
C TRP A 174 0.78 7.11 5.50
N LEU A 175 1.48 6.09 5.99
CA LEU A 175 0.87 4.86 6.48
C LEU A 175 1.02 4.74 8.00
N GLY A 176 -0.07 4.37 8.69
CA GLY A 176 -0.11 4.25 10.15
C GLY A 176 -0.06 5.59 10.87
N ILE A 177 -0.76 6.61 10.36
CA ILE A 177 -0.72 7.97 10.92
C ILE A 177 -1.57 8.11 12.19
N ALA A 178 -1.05 8.78 13.21
CA ALA A 178 -1.80 9.25 14.38
C ALA A 178 -1.22 10.55 14.95
N ARG A 179 -1.97 11.20 15.84
CA ARG A 179 -1.59 12.49 16.45
C ARG A 179 -1.77 12.45 17.98
N PRO A 180 -0.72 12.18 18.77
CA PRO A 180 0.62 11.73 18.35
C PRO A 180 0.59 10.30 17.78
N GLY A 181 1.59 9.93 16.99
CA GLY A 181 1.68 8.61 16.35
C GLY A 181 2.94 7.83 16.68
N PRO A 182 3.14 6.66 16.03
CA PRO A 182 2.30 6.10 14.98
C PRO A 182 1.00 5.49 15.51
N ALA A 183 0.06 5.20 14.63
CA ALA A 183 -1.14 4.44 14.96
C ALA A 183 -0.80 3.01 15.40
N ALA A 184 -1.76 2.34 16.04
CA ALA A 184 -1.59 0.94 16.46
C ALA A 184 -1.49 -0.04 15.27
N ASP A 185 -2.04 0.33 14.11
CA ASP A 185 -2.00 -0.44 12.87
C ASP A 185 -2.01 0.46 11.63
N LEU A 186 -2.00 -0.15 10.44
CA LEU A 186 -1.97 0.53 9.14
C LEU A 186 -3.35 0.94 8.63
N SER A 187 -4.41 0.87 9.44
CA SER A 187 -5.74 1.32 9.02
C SER A 187 -5.81 2.84 8.87
N SER A 188 -5.03 3.60 9.63
CA SER A 188 -5.03 5.06 9.55
C SER A 188 -3.98 5.53 8.57
N CYS A 189 -4.39 6.22 7.50
CA CYS A 189 -3.50 6.74 6.47
C CYS A 189 -3.80 8.21 6.17
N CYS A 190 -2.82 8.92 5.60
CA CYS A 190 -3.00 10.28 5.08
C CYS A 190 -2.52 10.36 3.64
N GLN A 191 -3.30 10.97 2.75
CA GLN A 191 -2.92 11.15 1.37
C GLN A 191 -3.36 12.50 0.80
N TRP A 192 -2.42 13.20 0.16
CA TRP A 192 -2.65 14.45 -0.55
C TRP A 192 -1.78 14.54 -1.80
N ILE A 193 -2.17 15.35 -2.78
CA ILE A 193 -1.38 15.65 -3.99
C ILE A 193 -1.63 17.11 -4.35
N ASP A 194 -0.59 17.87 -4.71
CA ASP A 194 -0.79 19.24 -5.20
C ASP A 194 -1.56 19.27 -6.52
N LYS A 195 -2.45 20.24 -6.66
CA LYS A 195 -3.37 20.37 -7.80
C LYS A 195 -2.66 20.38 -9.14
N GLU A 196 -1.47 20.97 -9.21
CA GLU A 196 -0.66 21.02 -10.42
C GLU A 196 -0.16 19.65 -10.90
N HIS A 197 -0.10 18.65 -10.01
CA HIS A 197 0.29 17.29 -10.35
C HIS A 197 -0.90 16.37 -10.61
N LEU A 198 -2.15 16.84 -10.43
CA LEU A 198 -3.33 16.04 -10.72
C LEU A 198 -3.61 16.02 -12.23
N PRO A 199 -3.64 14.83 -12.88
CA PRO A 199 -4.02 14.73 -14.29
C PRO A 199 -5.39 15.31 -14.62
N ALA A 200 -5.57 15.63 -15.91
CA ALA A 200 -6.86 16.03 -16.44
C ALA A 200 -7.93 14.97 -16.16
N GLY A 201 -9.15 15.42 -15.86
CA GLY A 201 -10.26 14.54 -15.53
C GLY A 201 -10.40 14.20 -14.04
N TYR A 202 -9.57 14.77 -13.16
CA TYR A 202 -9.75 14.68 -11.71
C TYR A 202 -11.12 15.22 -11.27
N ARG A 203 -11.86 14.42 -10.50
CA ARG A 203 -13.20 14.74 -9.98
C ARG A 203 -13.27 14.78 -8.46
N GLY A 204 -12.13 14.58 -7.79
CA GLY A 204 -12.06 14.62 -6.34
C GLY A 204 -12.11 16.04 -5.78
N ARG A 205 -12.02 16.14 -4.46
CA ARG A 205 -12.02 17.43 -3.76
C ARG A 205 -10.64 18.09 -3.87
N ILE A 206 -10.62 19.43 -3.90
CA ILE A 206 -9.41 20.23 -3.74
C ILE A 206 -9.64 21.13 -2.53
N ASN A 207 -8.71 21.13 -1.57
CA ASN A 207 -8.80 22.00 -0.40
C ASN A 207 -8.38 23.44 -0.73
N TRP A 208 -8.48 24.32 0.25
CA TRP A 208 -8.09 25.74 0.11
C TRP A 208 -6.58 25.95 -0.09
N GLN A 209 -5.74 24.95 0.23
CA GLN A 209 -4.28 24.98 0.01
C GLN A 209 -3.91 24.54 -1.42
N GLY A 210 -4.89 24.11 -2.22
CA GLY A 210 -4.63 23.63 -3.57
C GLY A 210 -4.20 22.17 -3.62
N SER A 211 -4.46 21.36 -2.59
CA SER A 211 -4.17 19.92 -2.61
C SER A 211 -5.45 19.13 -2.86
N GLY A 212 -5.38 18.13 -3.74
CA GLY A 212 -6.37 17.07 -3.88
C GLY A 212 -6.03 15.83 -3.06
N THR A 213 -6.82 14.77 -3.24
CA THR A 213 -6.62 13.45 -2.62
C THR A 213 -7.19 12.34 -3.52
N LEU A 214 -6.59 11.14 -3.44
CA LEU A 214 -7.08 9.92 -4.09
C LEU A 214 -8.08 9.15 -3.22
N ALA A 215 -8.22 9.53 -1.96
CA ALA A 215 -9.15 8.96 -0.98
C ALA A 215 -10.44 9.80 -0.87
N GLN A 216 -11.38 9.36 -0.03
CA GLN A 216 -12.59 10.12 0.30
C GLN A 216 -12.27 11.37 1.13
N SER A 217 -11.20 11.29 1.93
CA SER A 217 -10.67 12.36 2.78
C SER A 217 -9.14 12.26 2.90
N TRP A 218 -8.49 13.38 3.24
CA TRP A 218 -7.04 13.42 3.41
C TRP A 218 -6.54 12.42 4.44
N ASP A 219 -7.10 12.44 5.64
CA ASP A 219 -6.93 11.35 6.61
C ASP A 219 -8.07 10.34 6.34
N PHE A 220 -7.74 9.07 6.09
CA PHE A 220 -8.71 8.05 5.71
C PHE A 220 -8.45 6.71 6.39
N GLU A 221 -9.51 5.88 6.43
CA GLU A 221 -9.42 4.50 6.90
C GLU A 221 -9.12 3.56 5.71
N CYS A 222 -7.93 2.97 5.72
CA CYS A 222 -7.54 1.91 4.81
C CYS A 222 -8.25 0.60 5.20
N THR A 223 -9.35 0.29 4.51
CA THR A 223 -10.17 -0.90 4.77
C THR A 223 -9.45 -2.17 4.32
N GLU A 224 -8.73 -2.11 3.20
CA GLU A 224 -7.86 -3.16 2.68
C GLU A 224 -6.56 -2.58 2.13
N MET A 225 -5.45 -3.29 2.34
CA MET A 225 -4.14 -2.95 1.77
C MET A 225 -3.51 -4.20 1.19
N GLU A 226 -2.97 -4.09 -0.01
CA GLU A 226 -2.18 -5.12 -0.67
C GLU A 226 -0.82 -4.56 -1.06
N VAL A 227 0.23 -5.38 -0.89
CA VAL A 227 1.54 -5.08 -1.46
C VAL A 227 1.92 -6.20 -2.40
N TRP A 228 2.14 -5.83 -3.66
CA TRP A 228 2.59 -6.73 -4.72
C TRP A 228 4.04 -6.43 -5.09
N GLN A 229 4.79 -7.46 -5.45
CA GLN A 229 6.06 -7.33 -6.13
C GLN A 229 5.87 -7.41 -7.64
N LEU A 230 6.52 -6.51 -8.37
CA LEU A 230 6.76 -6.61 -9.80
C LEU A 230 8.19 -7.07 -10.04
N GLY A 231 8.38 -8.37 -10.23
CA GLY A 231 9.67 -8.96 -10.60
C GLY A 231 9.87 -8.95 -12.11
N GLN A 232 11.12 -8.87 -12.55
CA GLN A 232 11.50 -9.27 -13.91
C GLN A 232 12.01 -10.71 -13.90
N ASP A 233 11.71 -11.47 -14.96
CA ASP A 233 12.41 -12.73 -15.20
C ASP A 233 13.91 -12.42 -15.36
N ARG A 234 14.74 -13.12 -14.58
CA ARG A 234 16.18 -13.12 -14.74
C ARG A 234 16.57 -13.95 -15.95
#